data_AF-A0A9E2A5C0-F1
#
_entry.id   AF-A0A9E2A5C0-F1
#
_cell.length_a   1.000
_cell.length_b   1.000
_cell.length_c   1.000
_cell.angle_alpha   90.00
_cell.angle_beta   90.00
_cell.angle_gamma   90.00
#
_symmetry.space_group_name_H-M   'P 1'
#
loop_
_entity.id
_entity.type
_entity.pdbx_description
1 polymer ?
#
loop_
_entity_poly.entity_id
_entity_poly.type
_entity_poly.pdbx_seq_one_letter_code
_entity_poly.pdbx_strand_id
1 'polypeptide(L)'
;MIREIFSALFLAAVPVGVAAYLMVWWALRNGHLGSAKNLGDIESEFGRLAKDKEARKSGDPVHRKWLEFGGGFYGLVALLTLVHIELGEIADFLGDFGGLETLAGLISINTLVNIFVETLQNTLMALIWPFYWLDSQGMDHAWLWLALAYAGYWSGLKLAEQR
;
A
#
# COMPACT_ATOMS: atom_id res chain seq x y z
N MET A 1 19.84 14.74 -8.66
CA MET A 1 18.59 15.51 -8.84
C MET A 1 17.76 15.09 -10.05
N ILE A 2 18.14 15.32 -11.32
CA ILE A 2 17.27 14.97 -12.48
C ILE A 2 16.94 13.46 -12.52
N ARG A 3 17.95 12.59 -12.41
CA ARG A 3 17.75 11.13 -12.34
C ARG A 3 16.84 10.73 -11.18
N GLU A 4 17.00 11.37 -10.03
CA GLU A 4 16.20 11.11 -8.82
C GLU A 4 14.73 11.53 -9.00
N ILE A 5 14.48 12.65 -9.69
CA ILE A 5 13.13 13.07 -10.10
C ILE A 5 12.48 12.00 -10.98
N PHE A 6 13.18 11.50 -11.99
CA PHE A 6 12.65 10.44 -12.84
C PHE A 6 12.39 9.17 -12.02
N SER A 7 13.33 8.73 -11.18
CA SER A 7 13.14 7.57 -10.31
C SER A 7 11.93 7.74 -9.40
N ALA A 8 11.80 8.86 -8.69
CA ALA A 8 10.67 9.13 -7.81
C ALA A 8 9.34 9.22 -8.58
N LEU A 9 9.35 9.74 -9.80
CA LEU A 9 8.16 9.78 -10.65
C LEU A 9 7.69 8.37 -11.04
N PHE A 10 8.60 7.51 -11.49
CA PHE A 10 8.24 6.16 -11.96
C PHE A 10 8.06 5.14 -10.84
N LEU A 11 8.84 5.23 -9.76
CA LEU A 11 8.85 4.25 -8.68
C LEU A 11 7.94 4.63 -7.51
N ALA A 12 7.58 5.92 -7.36
CA ALA A 12 6.67 6.36 -6.31
C ALA A 12 5.40 7.01 -6.88
N ALA A 13 5.50 8.07 -7.68
CA ALA A 13 4.33 8.83 -8.12
C ALA A 13 3.36 7.98 -8.97
N VAL A 14 3.88 7.24 -9.96
CA VAL A 14 3.04 6.40 -10.83
C VAL A 14 2.37 5.25 -10.06
N PRO A 15 3.10 4.40 -9.30
CA PRO A 15 2.47 3.31 -8.55
C PRO A 15 1.44 3.81 -7.54
N VAL A 16 1.78 4.88 -6.80
CA VAL A 16 0.87 5.47 -5.82
C VAL A 16 -0.35 6.05 -6.52
N GLY A 17 -0.19 6.78 -7.62
CA GLY A 17 -1.30 7.35 -8.37
C GLY A 17 -2.23 6.31 -8.98
N VAL A 18 -1.68 5.23 -9.55
CA VAL A 18 -2.47 4.11 -10.08
C VAL A 18 -3.24 3.42 -8.96
N ALA A 19 -2.59 3.12 -7.84
CA ALA A 19 -3.25 2.49 -6.70
C ALA A 19 -4.35 3.39 -6.13
N ALA A 20 -4.07 4.69 -5.98
CA ALA A 20 -5.04 5.65 -5.48
C ALA A 20 -6.27 5.74 -6.40
N TYR A 21 -6.04 5.82 -7.71
CA TYR A 21 -7.10 5.78 -8.71
C TYR A 21 -7.95 4.50 -8.58
N LEU A 22 -7.32 3.33 -8.58
CA LEU A 22 -8.03 2.05 -8.55
C LEU A 22 -8.83 1.86 -7.26
N MET A 23 -8.26 2.20 -6.11
CA MET A 23 -8.92 2.08 -4.81
C MET A 23 -10.13 3.00 -4.71
N VAL A 24 -9.97 4.27 -5.10
CA VAL A 24 -11.08 5.25 -5.03
C VAL A 24 -12.16 4.93 -6.05
N TRP A 25 -11.78 4.62 -7.29
CA TRP A 25 -12.73 4.25 -8.33
C TRP A 25 -13.56 3.02 -7.91
N TRP A 26 -12.91 2.03 -7.31
CA TRP A 26 -13.60 0.84 -6.84
C TRP A 26 -14.49 1.12 -5.63
N ALA A 27 -14.06 1.98 -4.70
CA ALA A 27 -14.87 2.43 -3.57
C ALA A 27 -16.16 3.14 -4.04
N LEU A 28 -16.03 4.05 -5.01
CA LEU A 28 -17.15 4.78 -5.62
C LEU A 28 -18.11 3.80 -6.30
N ARG A 29 -17.59 2.86 -7.09
CA ARG A 29 -18.40 1.89 -7.83
C ARG A 29 -19.21 0.95 -6.93
N ASN A 30 -18.68 0.61 -5.76
CA ASN A 30 -19.36 -0.26 -4.80
C ASN A 30 -20.25 0.50 -3.82
N GLY A 31 -20.37 1.83 -3.94
CA GLY A 31 -21.16 2.65 -3.02
C GLY A 31 -20.58 2.73 -1.60
N HIS A 32 -19.26 2.46 -1.44
CA HIS A 32 -18.57 2.58 -0.15
C HIS A 32 -18.30 4.03 0.24
N LEU A 33 -18.37 4.95 -0.73
CA LEU A 33 -18.26 6.39 -0.53
C LEU A 33 -19.63 7.03 -0.69
N GLY A 34 -19.94 7.95 0.20
CA GLY A 34 -21.11 8.80 0.09
C GLY A 34 -20.95 9.79 -1.07
N SER A 35 -21.89 10.72 -1.20
CA SER A 35 -21.91 11.76 -2.25
C SER A 35 -20.79 12.81 -2.05
N ALA A 36 -19.53 12.38 -1.95
CA ALA A 36 -18.35 13.23 -1.85
C ALA A 36 -18.28 14.11 -3.10
N LYS A 37 -18.12 15.43 -2.90
CA LYS A 37 -18.20 16.43 -3.98
C LYS A 37 -16.84 16.97 -4.40
N ASN A 38 -15.79 16.66 -3.64
CA ASN A 38 -14.42 17.09 -3.88
C ASN A 38 -13.41 16.12 -3.22
N LEU A 39 -12.14 16.21 -3.62
CA LEU A 39 -11.03 15.43 -3.03
C LEU A 39 -10.95 15.49 -1.49
N GLY A 40 -11.18 16.66 -0.89
CA GLY A 40 -11.12 16.81 0.56
C GLY A 40 -12.23 16.04 1.27
N ASP A 41 -13.42 15.98 0.67
CA ASP A 41 -14.53 15.17 1.16
C ASP A 41 -14.19 13.68 1.08
N ILE A 42 -13.56 13.24 -0.01
CA ILE A 42 -13.11 11.84 -0.20
C ILE A 42 -12.11 11.44 0.90
N GLU A 43 -11.08 12.27 1.15
CA GLU A 43 -10.10 12.00 2.21
C GLU A 43 -10.74 11.97 3.60
N SER A 44 -11.64 12.91 3.88
CA SER A 44 -12.39 12.99 5.12
C SER A 44 -13.27 11.76 5.33
N GLU A 45 -13.96 11.30 4.28
CA GLU A 45 -14.78 10.09 4.33
C GLU A 45 -13.93 8.85 4.61
N PHE A 46 -12.79 8.67 3.95
CA PHE A 46 -11.90 7.54 4.27
C PHE A 46 -11.38 7.60 5.70
N GLY A 47 -11.01 8.78 6.20
CA GLY A 47 -10.60 8.97 7.59
C GLY A 47 -11.72 8.61 8.57
N ARG A 48 -12.99 8.88 8.21
CA ARG A 48 -14.17 8.49 9.00
C ARG A 48 -14.39 6.97 8.94
N LEU A 49 -14.38 6.38 7.76
CA LEU A 49 -14.56 4.95 7.54
C LEU A 49 -13.47 4.11 8.21
N ALA A 50 -12.23 4.61 8.22
CA ALA A 50 -11.14 3.98 8.94
C ALA A 50 -11.37 4.00 10.47
N LYS A 51 -12.04 5.00 11.03
CA LYS A 51 -12.33 5.05 12.47
C LYS A 51 -13.53 4.20 12.87
N ASP A 52 -14.48 4.01 11.97
CA ASP A 52 -15.67 3.20 12.20
C ASP A 52 -15.37 1.70 12.02
N LYS A 53 -15.46 0.94 13.11
CA LYS A 53 -15.16 -0.51 13.11
C LYS A 53 -16.11 -1.31 12.22
N GLU A 54 -17.38 -0.92 12.14
CA GLU A 54 -18.38 -1.67 11.38
C GLU A 54 -18.29 -1.32 9.90
N ALA A 55 -18.10 -0.03 9.58
CA ALA A 55 -17.87 0.39 8.20
C ALA A 55 -16.54 -0.15 7.63
N ARG A 56 -15.50 -0.25 8.46
CA ARG A 56 -14.23 -0.90 8.05
C ARG A 56 -14.42 -2.38 7.71
N LYS A 57 -15.30 -3.09 8.40
CA LYS A 57 -15.57 -4.52 8.15
C LYS A 57 -16.52 -4.77 6.99
N SER A 58 -17.37 -3.80 6.62
CA SER A 58 -18.38 -3.97 5.57
C SER A 58 -17.81 -3.91 4.15
N GLY A 59 -16.57 -3.45 3.98
CA GLY A 59 -15.87 -3.49 2.70
C GLY A 59 -15.31 -4.87 2.37
N ASP A 60 -14.98 -5.07 1.10
CA ASP A 60 -14.19 -6.20 0.63
C ASP A 60 -12.79 -6.26 1.31
N PRO A 61 -12.04 -7.38 1.14
CA PRO A 61 -10.79 -7.58 1.85
C PRO A 61 -9.72 -6.51 1.59
N VAL A 62 -9.65 -5.97 0.37
CA VAL A 62 -8.60 -5.01 -0.04
C VAL A 62 -8.93 -3.61 0.49
N HIS A 63 -10.18 -3.16 0.39
CA HIS A 63 -10.64 -1.93 1.03
C HIS A 63 -10.52 -2.01 2.54
N ARG A 64 -10.91 -3.13 3.15
CA ARG A 64 -10.76 -3.32 4.60
C ARG A 64 -9.31 -3.15 5.02
N LYS A 65 -8.38 -3.80 4.32
CA LYS A 65 -6.95 -3.70 4.62
C LYS A 65 -6.43 -2.27 4.45
N TRP A 66 -6.83 -1.58 3.38
CA TRP A 66 -6.48 -0.17 3.20
C TRP A 66 -7.02 0.73 4.31
N LEU A 67 -8.27 0.53 4.74
CA LEU A 67 -8.87 1.25 5.87
C LEU A 67 -8.22 0.87 7.21
N GLU A 68 -7.70 -0.35 7.39
CA GLU A 68 -6.87 -0.73 8.56
C GLU A 68 -5.59 0.11 8.61
N PHE A 69 -5.00 0.42 7.46
CA PHE A 69 -3.86 1.34 7.34
C PHE A 69 -4.24 2.84 7.41
N GLY A 70 -5.53 3.18 7.51
CA GLY A 70 -6.02 4.54 7.70
C GLY A 70 -6.73 5.17 6.51
N GLY A 71 -6.76 4.52 5.33
CA GLY A 71 -7.57 4.92 4.17
C GLY A 71 -7.12 6.18 3.40
N GLY A 72 -6.23 7.01 3.93
CA GLY A 72 -5.67 8.16 3.22
C GLY A 72 -4.36 7.86 2.49
N PHE A 73 -3.64 8.90 2.08
CA PHE A 73 -2.32 8.82 1.46
C PHE A 73 -1.35 7.92 2.24
N TYR A 74 -1.19 8.19 3.55
CA TYR A 74 -0.27 7.41 4.40
C TYR A 74 -0.62 5.93 4.40
N GLY A 75 -1.91 5.62 4.54
CA GLY A 75 -2.38 4.25 4.59
C GLY A 75 -2.23 3.51 3.27
N LEU A 76 -2.40 4.22 2.14
CA LEU A 76 -2.16 3.68 0.82
C LEU A 76 -0.68 3.34 0.60
N VAL A 77 0.23 4.27 0.94
CA VAL A 77 1.67 4.04 0.80
C VAL A 77 2.15 2.91 1.72
N ALA A 78 1.63 2.84 2.94
CA ALA A 78 1.90 1.72 3.84
C ALA A 78 1.44 0.38 3.22
N LEU A 79 0.21 0.32 2.70
CA LEU A 79 -0.30 -0.89 2.05
C LEU A 79 0.55 -1.29 0.83
N LEU A 80 0.94 -0.33 -0.02
CA LEU A 80 1.81 -0.59 -1.17
C LEU A 80 3.20 -1.07 -0.75
N THR A 81 3.73 -0.52 0.35
CA THR A 81 5.01 -0.96 0.90
C THR A 81 4.93 -2.40 1.39
N LEU A 82 3.84 -2.76 2.09
CA LEU A 82 3.61 -4.15 2.49
C LEU A 82 3.55 -5.09 1.28
N VAL A 83 2.78 -4.72 0.26
CA VAL A 83 2.69 -5.49 -0.99
C VAL A 83 4.06 -5.63 -1.65
N HIS A 84 4.88 -4.57 -1.67
CA HIS A 84 6.22 -4.62 -2.24
C HIS A 84 7.13 -5.60 -1.49
N ILE A 85 7.14 -5.55 -0.15
CA ILE A 85 7.95 -6.43 0.69
C ILE A 85 7.54 -7.89 0.48
N GLU A 86 6.25 -8.20 0.63
CA GLU A 86 5.72 -9.57 0.53
C GLU A 86 5.90 -10.14 -0.88
N LEU A 87 5.77 -9.33 -1.94
CA LEU A 87 6.05 -9.79 -3.30
C LEU A 87 7.54 -10.10 -3.52
N GLY A 88 8.44 -9.35 -2.87
CA GLY A 88 9.87 -9.66 -2.86
C GLY A 88 10.14 -11.02 -2.23
N GLU A 89 9.59 -11.26 -1.05
CA GLU A 89 9.74 -12.55 -0.34
C GLU A 89 9.16 -13.73 -1.12
N ILE A 90 8.01 -13.54 -1.76
CA ILE A 90 7.42 -14.55 -2.64
C ILE A 90 8.33 -14.81 -3.85
N ALA A 91 8.90 -13.76 -4.45
CA ALA A 91 9.81 -13.90 -5.59
C ALA A 91 11.10 -14.63 -5.19
N ASP A 92 11.68 -14.31 -4.03
CA ASP A 92 12.86 -14.98 -3.48
C ASP A 92 12.56 -16.45 -3.17
N PHE A 93 11.43 -16.73 -2.51
CA PHE A 93 10.98 -18.10 -2.26
C PHE A 93 10.81 -18.91 -3.55
N LEU A 94 10.22 -18.31 -4.59
CA LEU A 94 10.05 -18.97 -5.90
C LEU A 94 11.40 -19.18 -6.62
N GLY A 95 12.35 -18.26 -6.46
CA GLY A 95 13.71 -18.38 -6.97
C GLY A 95 14.49 -19.52 -6.31
N ASP A 96 14.31 -19.70 -5.00
CA ASP A 96 14.98 -20.71 -4.18
C ASP A 96 14.18 -22.03 -4.07
N PHE A 97 13.12 -22.19 -4.86
CA PHE A 97 12.21 -23.32 -4.75
C PHE A 97 12.85 -24.64 -5.21
N GLY A 98 13.29 -25.45 -4.24
CA GLY A 98 13.98 -26.74 -4.45
C GLY A 98 13.07 -27.95 -4.71
N GLY A 99 11.75 -27.79 -4.80
CA GLY A 99 10.79 -28.86 -5.11
C GLY A 99 9.97 -29.37 -3.92
N LEU A 100 9.58 -30.65 -3.96
CA LEU A 100 8.67 -31.25 -2.96
C LEU A 100 9.22 -31.25 -1.54
N GLU A 101 10.54 -31.27 -1.37
CA GLU A 101 11.21 -31.19 -0.06
C GLU A 101 10.99 -29.81 0.59
N THR A 102 11.07 -28.73 -0.19
CA THR A 102 10.76 -27.37 0.26
C THR A 102 9.30 -27.28 0.72
N LEU A 103 8.36 -27.89 -0.02
CA LEU A 103 6.93 -27.92 0.35
C LEU A 103 6.68 -28.71 1.63
N ALA A 104 7.35 -29.84 1.84
CA ALA A 104 7.24 -30.60 3.09
C ALA A 104 7.73 -29.78 4.29
N GLY A 105 8.78 -28.96 4.09
CA GLY A 105 9.28 -28.02 5.10
C GLY A 105 8.27 -26.93 5.47
N LEU A 106 7.37 -26.53 4.56
CA LEU A 106 6.35 -25.50 4.84
C LEU A 106 5.28 -25.94 5.85
N ILE A 107 5.02 -27.25 5.97
CA ILE A 107 3.96 -27.79 6.82
C ILE A 107 4.41 -27.90 8.29
N SER A 108 5.67 -27.54 8.60
CA SER A 108 6.17 -27.56 9.97
C SER A 108 5.61 -26.41 10.82
N ILE A 109 5.34 -26.68 12.10
CA ILE A 109 4.89 -25.65 13.06
C ILE A 109 5.92 -24.50 13.13
N ASN A 110 7.21 -24.81 13.06
CA ASN A 110 8.26 -23.81 13.09
C ASN A 110 8.17 -22.86 11.88
N THR A 111 7.90 -23.40 10.69
CA THR A 111 7.72 -22.59 9.49
C THR A 111 6.47 -21.72 9.57
N LEU A 112 5.35 -22.25 10.07
CA LEU A 112 4.12 -21.47 10.28
C LEU A 112 4.33 -20.32 11.27
N VAL A 113 5.06 -20.56 12.35
CA VAL A 113 5.42 -19.52 13.33
C VAL A 113 6.32 -18.47 12.68
N ASN A 114 7.32 -18.88 11.89
CA ASN A 114 8.21 -17.95 11.20
C ASN A 114 7.47 -17.06 10.21
N ILE A 115 6.63 -17.64 9.33
CA ILE A 115 5.80 -16.88 8.39
C ILE A 115 4.94 -15.87 9.15
N PHE A 116 4.31 -16.27 10.27
CA PHE A 116 3.52 -15.34 11.07
C PHE A 116 4.35 -14.18 11.64
N VAL A 117 5.55 -14.47 12.16
CA VAL A 117 6.46 -13.45 12.70
C VAL A 117 6.97 -12.52 11.60
N GLU A 118 7.33 -13.06 10.44
CA GLU A 118 7.79 -12.32 9.26
C GLU A 118 6.70 -11.39 8.75
N THR A 119 5.48 -11.89 8.49
CA THR A 119 4.35 -11.05 8.08
C THR A 119 4.05 -9.95 9.11
N LEU A 120 4.19 -10.23 10.41
CA LEU A 120 4.04 -9.20 11.45
C LEU A 120 5.14 -8.13 11.34
N GLN A 121 6.40 -8.53 11.18
CA GLN A 121 7.53 -7.59 11.00
C GLN A 121 7.37 -6.76 9.72
N ASN A 122 6.97 -7.38 8.62
CA ASN A 122 6.70 -6.71 7.34
C ASN A 122 5.57 -5.69 7.48
N THR A 123 4.50 -6.06 8.19
CA THR A 123 3.40 -5.14 8.49
C THR A 123 3.89 -3.94 9.31
N LEU A 124 4.75 -4.17 10.31
CA LEU A 124 5.35 -3.08 11.09
C LEU A 124 6.27 -2.21 10.24
N MET A 125 7.11 -2.79 9.39
CA MET A 125 7.99 -2.07 8.47
C MET A 125 7.21 -1.22 7.48
N ALA A 126 6.13 -1.76 6.93
CA ALA A 126 5.20 -1.04 6.07
C ALA A 126 4.51 0.13 6.79
N LEU A 127 4.18 -0.02 8.08
CA LEU A 127 3.66 1.08 8.88
C LEU A 127 4.69 2.18 9.10
N ILE A 128 5.98 1.85 9.14
CA ILE A 128 7.09 2.82 9.23
C ILE A 128 7.82 2.98 7.88
N TRP A 129 7.07 2.86 6.77
CA TRP A 129 7.61 2.88 5.42
C TRP A 129 8.62 4.00 5.10
N PRO A 130 8.55 5.24 5.68
CA PRO A 130 9.56 6.24 5.36
C PRO A 130 10.98 5.75 5.68
N PHE A 131 11.15 5.00 6.77
CA PHE A 131 12.45 4.42 7.13
C PHE A 131 12.86 3.30 6.19
N TYR A 132 11.92 2.42 5.80
CA TYR A 132 12.17 1.33 4.85
C TYR A 132 12.69 1.84 3.49
N TRP A 133 12.06 2.88 2.95
CA TRP A 133 12.44 3.43 1.65
C TRP A 133 13.70 4.31 1.71
N LEU A 134 13.93 5.00 2.84
CA LEU A 134 15.15 5.78 3.05
C LEU A 134 16.40 4.90 3.09
N ASP A 135 16.30 3.74 3.74
CA ASP A 135 17.42 2.79 3.88
C ASP A 135 17.72 2.05 2.56
N SER A 136 16.68 1.69 1.80
CA SER A 136 16.83 0.83 0.61
C SER A 136 17.33 1.52 -0.66
N GLN A 137 17.12 2.83 -0.83
CA GLN A 137 17.30 3.49 -2.15
C GLN A 137 18.34 4.62 -2.17
N GLY A 138 19.05 4.89 -1.07
CA GLY A 138 20.01 6.01 -1.03
C GLY A 138 19.34 7.33 -1.42
N MET A 139 18.19 7.61 -0.83
CA MET A 139 17.39 8.81 -1.13
C MET A 139 18.10 10.06 -0.60
N ASP A 140 18.96 10.67 -1.41
CA ASP A 140 19.61 11.94 -1.10
C ASP A 140 18.57 13.02 -0.72
N HIS A 141 17.39 13.00 -1.36
CA HIS A 141 16.32 13.97 -1.15
C HIS A 141 14.98 13.29 -0.83
N ALA A 142 14.85 12.69 0.36
CA ALA A 142 13.62 12.04 0.84
C ALA A 142 12.32 12.84 0.61
N TRP A 143 12.38 14.16 0.80
CA TRP A 143 11.24 15.06 0.61
C TRP A 143 10.72 15.07 -0.83
N LEU A 144 11.60 14.84 -1.82
CA LEU A 144 11.27 14.84 -3.24
C LEU A 144 10.44 13.59 -3.59
N TRP A 145 10.81 12.45 -3.03
CA TRP A 145 10.06 11.21 -3.14
C TRP A 145 8.67 11.34 -2.52
N LEU A 146 8.60 11.91 -1.31
CA LEU A 146 7.33 12.18 -0.64
C LEU A 146 6.44 13.13 -1.45
N ALA A 147 7.00 14.22 -1.96
CA ALA A 147 6.25 15.21 -2.75
C ALA A 147 5.70 14.61 -4.05
N LEU A 148 6.50 13.82 -4.76
CA LEU A 148 6.08 13.19 -6.01
C LEU A 148 5.09 12.04 -5.76
N ALA A 149 5.28 11.24 -4.72
CA ALA A 149 4.30 10.23 -4.29
C ALA A 149 2.94 10.88 -3.99
N TYR A 150 2.94 11.99 -3.24
CA TYR A 150 1.73 12.73 -2.92
C TYR A 150 1.07 13.37 -4.16
N ALA A 151 1.88 13.92 -5.08
CA ALA A 151 1.37 14.44 -6.36
C ALA A 151 0.71 13.32 -7.20
N GLY A 152 1.31 12.13 -7.22
CA GLY A 152 0.75 10.94 -7.85
C GLY A 152 -0.59 10.54 -7.22
N TYR A 153 -0.63 10.42 -5.90
CA TYR A 153 -1.84 10.15 -5.13
C TYR A 153 -2.97 11.13 -5.46
N TRP A 154 -2.70 12.44 -5.35
CA TRP A 154 -3.68 13.48 -5.65
C TRP A 154 -4.20 13.40 -7.09
N SER A 155 -3.31 13.13 -8.05
CA SER A 155 -3.69 12.94 -9.45
C SER A 155 -4.59 11.73 -9.64
N GLY A 156 -4.30 10.62 -8.95
CA GLY A 156 -5.12 9.41 -8.96
C GLY A 156 -6.53 9.64 -8.40
N LEU A 157 -6.64 10.34 -7.27
CA LEU A 157 -7.94 10.71 -6.67
C LEU A 157 -8.77 11.55 -7.63
N LYS A 158 -8.15 12.59 -8.21
CA LYS A 158 -8.81 13.49 -9.16
C LYS A 158 -9.31 12.77 -10.42
N LEU A 159 -8.55 11.80 -10.92
CA LEU A 159 -8.95 10.99 -12.07
C LEU A 159 -10.12 10.05 -11.74
N ALA A 160 -10.19 9.54 -10.50
CA ALA A 160 -11.28 8.69 -10.05
C ALA A 160 -12.56 9.50 -9.82
N GLU A 161 -12.46 10.72 -9.30
CA GLU A 161 -13.60 11.64 -9.09
C GLU A 161 -14.32 12.02 -10.40
N GLN A 162 -13.58 12.11 -11.51
CA GLN A 162 -14.12 12.51 -12.82
C GLN A 162 -14.88 11.39 -13.56
N ARG A 163 -15.01 10.18 -12.97
CA ARG A 163 -15.52 8.97 -13.62
C ARG A 163 -16.74 8.42 -12.91
#